data_AF-A0AA85AZ50-F1
#
_entry.id   AF-A0AA85AZ50-F1
#
_cell.length_a   1.000
_cell.length_b   1.000
_cell.length_c   1.000
_cell.angle_alpha   90.00
_cell.angle_beta   90.00
_cell.angle_gamma   90.00
#
_symmetry.space_group_name_H-M   'P 1'
#
loop_
_entity.id
_entity.type
_entity.pdbx_description
1 polymer ?
#
loop_
_entity_poly.entity_id
_entity_poly.type
_entity_poly.pdbx_seq_one_letter_code
_entity_poly.pdbx_strand_id
1 'polypeptide(L)'
;MHLLNPNLNMPNGYATKVNDKPSINMNSQTMAQKEIDCIKQFERQLPPEYPCITIYFSDMECDLERKCILYIVRRWDRDDPFVSMSPFLNELERDYGRGWKFERVTNPIKVGRISTSTKPKSTFCFRYEPDCYIYKFYSD
;
A
#
# COMPACT_ATOMS: atom_id res chain seq x y z
N MET A 1 -45.99 43.91 -44.27
CA MET A 1 -47.17 43.63 -43.45
C MET A 1 -47.06 42.21 -42.90
N HIS A 2 -46.90 42.11 -41.57
CA HIS A 2 -47.17 41.00 -40.65
C HIS A 2 -46.70 39.54 -40.90
N LEU A 3 -45.73 39.14 -40.05
CA LEU A 3 -45.81 38.12 -38.99
C LEU A 3 -45.62 36.60 -39.27
N LEU A 4 -44.66 36.06 -38.49
CA LEU A 4 -44.65 34.80 -37.70
C LEU A 4 -44.17 33.46 -38.33
N ASN A 5 -42.95 33.10 -37.91
CA ASN A 5 -42.38 31.80 -37.46
C ASN A 5 -43.38 30.72 -36.94
N PRO A 6 -42.99 29.44 -36.66
CA PRO A 6 -41.65 28.82 -36.63
C PRO A 6 -41.57 27.32 -37.07
N ASN A 7 -40.37 26.72 -36.92
CA ASN A 7 -40.10 25.29 -36.66
C ASN A 7 -40.19 24.29 -37.81
N LEU A 8 -39.02 24.01 -38.42
CA LEU A 8 -38.47 22.66 -38.60
C LEU A 8 -37.09 22.80 -39.25
N ASN A 9 -36.05 22.99 -38.44
CA ASN A 9 -34.69 22.74 -38.89
C ASN A 9 -34.12 21.58 -38.09
N MET A 10 -34.13 20.41 -38.72
CA MET A 10 -33.20 19.33 -38.40
C MET A 10 -31.77 19.87 -38.49
N PRO A 11 -30.91 19.71 -37.48
CA PRO A 11 -29.50 19.95 -37.67
C PRO A 11 -28.89 18.73 -38.36
N ASN A 12 -28.79 18.85 -39.69
CA ASN A 12 -27.92 18.01 -40.49
C ASN A 12 -26.47 18.26 -40.05
N GLY A 13 -25.77 17.17 -39.79
CA GLY A 13 -24.46 17.18 -39.14
C GLY A 13 -23.40 17.89 -39.96
N TYR A 14 -22.81 18.93 -39.38
CA TYR A 14 -21.39 19.24 -39.49
C TYR A 14 -20.97 19.81 -38.13
N ALA A 15 -20.34 18.97 -37.31
CA ALA A 15 -19.71 19.40 -36.07
C ALA A 15 -18.56 20.36 -36.41
N THR A 16 -18.81 21.65 -36.23
CA THR A 16 -17.76 22.66 -36.14
C THR A 16 -16.84 22.28 -34.99
N LYS A 17 -15.54 22.21 -35.27
CA LYS A 17 -14.48 22.05 -34.25
C LYS A 17 -14.57 23.22 -33.28
N VAL A 18 -15.30 23.05 -32.19
CA VAL A 18 -15.20 23.92 -31.02
C VAL A 18 -13.96 23.45 -30.28
N ASN A 19 -13.01 24.37 -30.19
CA ASN A 19 -11.74 24.20 -29.54
C ASN A 19 -11.96 24.26 -28.01
N ASP A 20 -12.67 23.27 -27.47
CA ASP A 20 -12.78 23.09 -26.02
C ASP A 20 -11.49 22.41 -25.56
N LYS A 21 -10.51 23.24 -25.22
CA LYS A 21 -9.45 22.84 -24.28
C LYS A 21 -10.15 22.11 -23.13
N PRO A 22 -9.74 20.88 -22.75
CA PRO A 22 -10.18 20.33 -21.49
C PRO A 22 -9.69 21.31 -20.43
N SER A 23 -10.61 22.02 -19.78
CA SER A 23 -10.33 22.62 -18.50
C SER A 23 -10.00 21.44 -17.59
N ILE A 24 -8.69 21.26 -17.36
CA ILE A 24 -8.18 20.37 -16.34
C ILE A 24 -8.73 20.93 -15.03
N ASN A 25 -9.88 20.42 -14.61
CA ASN A 25 -10.32 20.54 -13.23
C ASN A 25 -9.23 19.84 -12.41
N MET A 26 -8.30 20.64 -11.91
CA MET A 26 -7.41 20.23 -10.83
C MET A 26 -8.27 19.81 -9.64
N ASN A 27 -7.92 18.64 -9.10
CA ASN A 27 -8.31 18.12 -7.80
C ASN A 27 -9.70 17.49 -7.66
N SER A 28 -9.87 16.35 -8.33
CA SER A 28 -10.65 15.24 -7.78
C SER A 28 -9.77 13.99 -7.69
N GLN A 29 -8.74 14.06 -6.86
CA GLN A 29 -8.08 12.83 -6.39
C GLN A 29 -9.14 11.97 -5.69
N THR A 30 -9.33 10.75 -6.19
CA THR A 30 -10.18 9.78 -5.50
C THR A 30 -9.59 9.47 -4.12
N MET A 31 -10.41 9.05 -3.17
CA MET A 31 -9.93 8.58 -1.86
C MET A 31 -8.83 7.53 -2.03
N ALA A 32 -9.01 6.60 -2.98
CA ALA A 32 -7.99 5.61 -3.35
C ALA A 32 -6.66 6.23 -3.81
N GLN A 33 -6.69 7.34 -4.56
CA GLN A 33 -5.48 8.02 -5.01
C GLN A 33 -4.74 8.71 -3.84
N LYS A 34 -5.48 9.39 -2.96
CA LYS A 34 -4.91 9.97 -1.72
C LYS A 34 -4.33 8.90 -0.81
N GLU A 35 -4.97 7.74 -0.74
CA GLU A 35 -4.54 6.59 0.05
C GLU A 35 -3.27 5.95 -0.51
N ILE A 36 -3.20 5.75 -1.83
CA ILE A 36 -1.96 5.30 -2.50
C ILE A 36 -0.83 6.30 -2.26
N ASP A 37 -1.12 7.60 -2.31
CA ASP A 37 -0.13 8.64 -2.05
C ASP A 37 0.31 8.65 -0.57
N CYS A 38 -0.57 8.33 0.39
CA CYS A 38 -0.19 8.13 1.79
C CYS A 38 0.73 6.91 1.96
N ILE A 39 0.44 5.80 1.27
CA ILE A 39 1.29 4.60 1.31
C ILE A 39 2.69 4.91 0.74
N LYS A 40 2.78 5.68 -0.34
CA LYS A 40 4.06 6.11 -0.94
C LYS A 40 4.92 6.98 -0.02
N GLN A 41 4.31 7.74 0.90
CA GLN A 41 5.06 8.62 1.81
C GLN A 41 5.87 7.86 2.88
N PHE A 42 5.48 6.63 3.21
CA PHE A 42 6.17 5.80 4.20
C PHE A 42 7.08 4.73 3.60
N GLU A 43 7.17 4.69 2.27
CA GLU A 43 7.97 3.71 1.56
C GLU A 43 9.47 3.97 1.78
N ARG A 44 10.11 3.10 2.57
CA ARG A 44 11.57 3.11 2.73
C ARG A 44 12.15 1.89 2.03
N GLN A 45 12.83 2.13 0.91
CA GLN A 45 13.71 1.14 0.29
C GLN A 45 14.99 1.02 1.11
N LEU A 46 15.42 -0.21 1.35
CA LEU A 46 16.66 -0.48 2.06
C LEU A 46 17.90 -0.20 1.18
N PRO A 47 19.09 -0.07 1.79
CA PRO A 47 20.34 0.06 1.04
C PRO A 47 20.48 -1.03 -0.03
N PRO A 48 21.29 -0.79 -1.09
CA PRO A 48 21.41 -1.69 -2.24
C PRO A 48 21.82 -3.14 -1.91
N GLU A 49 22.37 -3.36 -0.72
CA GLU A 49 22.72 -4.66 -0.15
C GLU A 49 21.48 -5.54 0.16
N TYR A 50 20.30 -4.93 0.27
CA TYR A 50 19.02 -5.57 0.56
C TYR A 50 17.94 -5.18 -0.45
N PRO A 51 18.17 -5.40 -1.77
CA PRO A 51 17.42 -4.76 -2.83
C PRO A 51 15.97 -5.23 -2.95
N CYS A 52 15.61 -6.30 -2.25
CA CYS A 52 14.32 -6.97 -2.40
C CYS A 52 13.29 -6.58 -1.33
N ILE A 53 13.58 -5.70 -0.36
CA ILE A 53 12.60 -5.38 0.69
C ILE A 53 12.21 -3.91 0.64
N THR A 54 10.91 -3.70 0.46
CA THR A 54 10.24 -2.40 0.54
C THR A 54 9.47 -2.33 1.85
N ILE A 55 9.81 -1.39 2.73
CA ILE A 55 9.16 -1.23 4.04
C ILE A 55 8.08 -0.16 3.91
N TYR A 56 6.85 -0.50 4.31
CA TYR A 56 5.70 0.40 4.23
C TYR A 56 5.36 1.06 5.57
N PHE A 57 5.59 0.34 6.67
CA PHE A 57 5.31 0.84 7.99
C PHE A 57 6.11 0.04 9.01
N SER A 58 6.64 0.72 10.01
CA SER A 58 7.28 0.11 11.15
C SER A 58 7.17 1.05 12.35
N ASP A 59 6.67 0.54 13.47
CA ASP A 59 6.77 1.23 14.76
C ASP A 59 7.77 0.54 15.69
N MET A 60 8.43 -0.52 15.23
CA MET A 60 9.43 -1.28 15.98
C MET A 60 10.64 -0.43 16.37
N GLU A 61 11.31 -0.83 17.45
CA GLU A 61 12.62 -0.29 17.79
C GLU A 61 13.67 -0.71 16.74
N CYS A 62 14.69 0.13 16.54
CA CYS A 62 15.67 -0.03 15.46
C CYS A 62 16.35 -1.40 15.42
N ASP A 63 16.67 -1.97 16.59
CA ASP A 63 17.35 -3.27 16.67
C ASP A 63 16.42 -4.43 16.29
N LEU A 64 15.15 -4.36 16.69
CA LEU A 64 14.15 -5.35 16.34
C LEU A 64 13.80 -5.28 14.85
N GLU A 65 13.60 -4.07 14.33
CA GLU A 65 13.39 -3.84 12.90
C GLU A 65 14.55 -4.40 12.07
N ARG A 66 15.79 -4.12 12.47
CA ARG A 66 17.00 -4.66 11.84
C ARG A 66 17.02 -6.19 11.90
N LYS A 67 16.65 -6.79 13.03
CA LYS A 67 16.55 -8.25 13.19
C LYS A 67 15.55 -8.84 12.19
N CYS A 68 14.36 -8.24 12.05
CA CYS A 68 13.34 -8.64 11.08
C CYS A 68 13.89 -8.60 9.65
N ILE A 69 14.47 -7.47 9.26
CA ILE A 69 15.06 -7.28 7.93
C ILE A 69 16.10 -8.36 7.63
N LEU A 70 17.07 -8.55 8.53
CA LEU A 70 18.14 -9.52 8.33
C LEU A 70 17.62 -10.96 8.23
N TYR A 71 16.58 -11.30 9.00
CA TYR A 71 15.97 -12.62 8.93
C TYR A 71 15.29 -12.84 7.58
N ILE A 72 14.45 -11.90 7.16
CA ILE A 72 13.73 -11.95 5.87
C ILE A 72 14.73 -12.10 4.73
N VAL A 73 15.76 -11.24 4.66
CA VAL A 73 16.79 -11.31 3.61
C VAL A 73 17.42 -12.70 3.49
N ARG A 74 17.67 -13.37 4.62
CA ARG A 74 18.39 -14.65 4.67
C ARG A 74 17.52 -15.87 4.42
N ARG A 75 16.24 -15.79 4.77
CA ARG A 75 15.36 -16.97 4.90
C ARG A 75 14.10 -16.88 4.08
N TRP A 76 13.79 -15.74 3.48
CA TRP A 76 12.57 -15.56 2.71
C TRP A 76 12.45 -16.61 1.61
N ASP A 77 11.34 -17.34 1.65
CA ASP A 77 10.91 -18.22 0.56
C ASP A 77 9.63 -17.63 -0.03
N ARG A 78 9.66 -17.36 -1.33
CA ARG A 78 8.54 -16.77 -2.05
C ARG A 78 7.38 -17.74 -2.24
N ASP A 79 7.69 -19.02 -2.41
CA ASP A 79 6.68 -20.05 -2.66
C ASP A 79 6.01 -20.45 -1.34
N ASP A 80 6.73 -20.35 -0.21
CA ASP A 80 6.20 -20.60 1.13
C ASP A 80 6.66 -19.58 2.19
N PRO A 81 6.10 -18.35 2.16
CA PRO A 81 6.50 -17.28 3.07
C PRO A 81 6.09 -17.57 4.52
N PHE A 82 4.99 -18.30 4.74
CA PHE A 82 4.52 -18.60 6.09
C PHE A 82 5.37 -19.67 6.76
N VAL A 83 5.78 -20.71 6.03
CA VAL A 83 6.70 -21.72 6.56
C VAL A 83 8.07 -21.12 6.80
N SER A 84 8.61 -20.33 5.87
CA SER A 84 9.94 -19.73 6.04
C SER A 84 10.02 -18.74 7.21
N MET A 85 8.93 -18.01 7.51
CA MET A 85 8.86 -17.05 8.63
C MET A 85 8.42 -17.66 9.96
N SER A 86 7.85 -18.87 9.98
CA SER A 86 7.39 -19.53 11.21
C SER A 86 8.48 -19.67 12.30
N PRO A 87 9.74 -20.07 11.98
CA PRO A 87 10.78 -20.15 12.99
C PRO A 87 11.11 -18.78 13.60
N PHE A 88 11.01 -17.70 12.81
CA PHE A 88 11.24 -16.35 13.31
C PHE A 88 10.15 -15.90 14.27
N LEU A 89 8.88 -16.25 14.01
CA LEU A 89 7.80 -16.01 14.98
C LEU A 89 8.10 -16.66 16.33
N ASN A 90 8.59 -17.91 16.33
CA ASN A 90 8.96 -18.59 17.58
C ASN A 90 10.11 -17.87 18.32
N GLU A 91 11.10 -17.35 17.58
CA GLU A 91 12.16 -16.53 18.17
C GLU A 91 11.60 -15.23 18.76
N LEU A 92 10.68 -14.56 18.07
CA LEU A 92 10.04 -13.34 18.56
C LEU A 92 9.22 -13.61 19.83
N GLU A 93 8.47 -14.73 19.87
CA GLU A 93 7.72 -15.12 21.05
C GLU A 93 8.61 -15.43 22.26
N ARG A 94 9.76 -16.05 22.01
CA ARG A 94 10.75 -16.37 23.05
C ARG A 94 11.42 -15.12 23.59
N ASP A 95 11.84 -14.22 22.72
CA ASP A 95 12.71 -13.09 23.07
C ASP A 95 11.91 -11.84 23.50
N TYR A 96 10.70 -11.65 22.97
CA TYR A 96 9.88 -10.43 23.16
C TYR A 96 8.49 -10.71 23.74
N GLY A 97 8.18 -11.96 24.09
CA GLY A 97 6.92 -12.38 24.70
C GLY A 97 5.89 -12.90 23.70
N ARG A 98 4.91 -13.65 24.20
CA ARG A 98 3.91 -14.36 23.38
C ARG A 98 2.96 -13.44 22.62
N GLY A 99 2.38 -13.97 21.53
CA GLY A 99 1.31 -13.31 20.78
C GLY A 99 1.76 -12.71 19.45
N TRP A 100 2.95 -13.07 18.98
CA TRP A 100 3.44 -12.64 17.68
C TRP A 100 2.70 -13.35 16.55
N LYS A 101 2.37 -12.58 15.52
CA LYS A 101 1.63 -13.04 14.35
C LYS A 101 2.32 -12.57 13.08
N PHE A 102 2.24 -13.40 12.06
CA PHE A 102 2.66 -13.08 10.71
C PHE A 102 1.47 -13.26 9.78
N GLU A 103 1.11 -12.20 9.06
CA GLU A 103 -0.01 -12.23 8.13
C GLU A 103 0.35 -11.64 6.78
N ARG A 104 -0.37 -12.09 5.76
CA ARG A 104 -0.41 -11.44 4.45
C ARG A 104 -1.57 -10.44 4.46
N VAL A 105 -1.24 -9.16 4.28
CA VAL A 105 -2.23 -8.08 4.25
C VAL A 105 -3.01 -8.15 2.94
N THR A 106 -4.31 -8.42 3.06
CA THR A 106 -5.21 -8.54 1.90
C THR A 106 -5.79 -7.20 1.45
N ASN A 107 -5.73 -6.16 2.30
CA ASN A 107 -6.22 -4.82 2.00
C ASN A 107 -5.11 -3.79 2.26
N PRO A 108 -4.56 -3.14 1.22
CA PRO A 108 -3.48 -2.16 1.35
C PRO A 108 -3.80 -0.99 2.30
N ILE A 109 -5.08 -0.65 2.49
CA ILE A 109 -5.52 0.39 3.43
C ILE A 109 -5.16 0.02 4.88
N LYS A 110 -5.02 -1.28 5.20
CA LYS A 110 -4.70 -1.76 6.55
C LYS A 110 -3.22 -1.74 6.88
N VAL A 111 -2.34 -1.44 5.92
CA VAL A 111 -0.88 -1.54 6.08
C VAL A 111 -0.34 -0.61 7.17
N GLY A 112 -0.95 0.56 7.37
CA GLY A 112 -0.60 1.50 8.45
C GLY A 112 -1.57 1.51 9.64
N ARG A 113 -2.60 0.64 9.66
CA ARG A 113 -3.54 0.57 10.79
C ARG A 113 -3.05 -0.44 11.84
N ILE A 114 -2.64 0.09 12.98
CA ILE A 114 -2.44 -0.66 14.21
C ILE A 114 -3.82 -0.85 14.87
N SER A 115 -4.20 -2.10 15.18
CA SER A 115 -5.43 -2.36 15.95
C SER A 115 -5.28 -1.80 17.35
N THR A 116 -6.38 -1.40 18.01
CA THR A 116 -6.34 -1.00 19.43
C THR A 116 -5.83 -2.12 20.35
N SER A 117 -5.90 -3.37 19.90
CA SER A 117 -5.34 -4.54 20.58
C SER A 117 -3.85 -4.75 20.36
N THR A 118 -3.28 -4.19 19.28
CA THR A 118 -1.88 -4.44 18.92
C THR A 118 -0.97 -3.67 19.86
N LYS A 119 0.04 -4.36 20.41
CA LYS A 119 1.02 -3.76 21.29
C LYS A 119 1.84 -2.69 20.55
N PRO A 120 2.13 -1.55 21.19
CA PRO A 120 2.98 -0.53 20.59
C PRO A 120 4.39 -1.08 20.35
N LYS A 121 5.07 -0.54 19.33
CA LYS A 121 6.44 -0.92 18.95
C LYS A 121 6.63 -2.38 18.54
N SER A 122 5.57 -2.99 18.00
CA SER A 122 5.57 -4.41 17.63
C SER A 122 5.20 -4.69 16.18
N THR A 123 4.92 -3.66 15.39
CA THR A 123 4.41 -3.80 14.03
C THR A 123 5.48 -3.52 12.99
N PHE A 124 5.62 -4.44 12.01
CA PHE A 124 6.50 -4.28 10.86
C PHE A 124 5.83 -4.78 9.59
N CYS A 125 5.62 -3.88 8.64
CA CYS A 125 4.94 -4.11 7.37
C CYS A 125 5.92 -3.92 6.21
N PHE A 126 6.04 -4.94 5.37
CA PHE A 126 6.98 -4.96 4.26
C PHE A 126 6.43 -5.70 3.05
N ARG A 127 7.03 -5.48 1.89
CA ARG A 127 6.89 -6.29 0.69
C ARG A 127 8.25 -6.80 0.29
N TYR A 128 8.31 -8.06 -0.10
CA TYR A 128 9.50 -8.66 -0.67
C TYR A 128 9.36 -8.65 -2.20
N GLU A 129 10.08 -7.79 -2.91
CA GLU A 129 10.04 -7.71 -4.36
C GLU A 129 10.49 -9.03 -5.01
N PRO A 130 9.81 -9.53 -6.06
CA PRO A 130 8.72 -8.88 -6.81
C PRO A 130 7.32 -9.36 -6.40
N ASP A 131 7.08 -9.69 -5.12
CA ASP A 131 5.75 -10.09 -4.66
C ASP A 131 4.72 -8.97 -4.84
N CYS A 132 3.49 -9.36 -5.14
CA CYS A 132 2.35 -8.44 -5.18
C CYS A 132 1.70 -8.26 -3.80
N TYR A 133 2.25 -8.89 -2.76
CA TYR A 133 1.65 -8.93 -1.43
C TYR A 133 2.47 -8.15 -0.41
N ILE A 134 1.76 -7.53 0.54
CA ILE A 134 2.36 -6.91 1.72
C ILE A 134 2.19 -7.89 2.87
N TYR A 135 3.25 -8.07 3.64
CA TYR A 135 3.30 -8.93 4.81
C TYR A 135 3.47 -8.08 6.06
N LYS A 136 3.01 -8.60 7.19
CA LYS A 136 2.99 -7.89 8.46
C LYS A 136 3.36 -8.81 9.61
N PHE A 137 4.37 -8.42 10.39
CA PHE A 137 4.58 -8.91 11.75
C PHE A 137 3.90 -7.96 12.73
N TYR A 138 3.27 -8.51 13.76
CA TYR A 138 2.68 -7.74 14.86
C TYR A 138 2.50 -8.60 16.12
N SER A 139 2.44 -7.97 17.30
CA SER A 139 2.00 -8.62 18.54
C SER A 139 0.69 -8.01 19.01
N ASP A 140 -0.30 -8.86 19.32
CA ASP A 140 -1.43 -8.48 20.16
C ASP A 140 -1.08 -8.58 21.66
#